data_AF-A0AAU4HZU0-F1
#
_entry.id   AF-A0AAU4HZU0-F1
#
_cell.length_a   1.000
_cell.length_b   1.000
_cell.length_c   1.000
_cell.angle_alpha   90.00
_cell.angle_beta   90.00
_cell.angle_gamma   90.00
#
_symmetry.space_group_name_H-M   'P 1'
#
loop_
_entity.id
_entity.type
_entity.pdbx_description
1 polymer ?
#
loop_
_entity_poly.entity_id
_entity_poly.type
_entity_poly.pdbx_seq_one_letter_code
_entity_poly.pdbx_strand_id
1 'polypeptide(L)'
;MTSDRRRLTALHILLVWAAMAVVVPALGFMLLASAWGGGFAATVPVLVLGVPLAVGLLTVTGIPVRAVVPLCETTSRRFGWAVAVFVLGTLGVLAGLAAYGRDVDLGSAGARFALTGVPYAVAAAFFVPHRWVRLGAVAVLAAAVAYGGFVGPAQSRERQREAEIARYREHAELLYLAAAPAGMELSRAEAGPGYFRVEYRPTGRNGTGYADINLRPTPTPAARCPEPVRKGDSCTVDAHGGMRTVHAFPGGSAISLTRRLPGAEAEVSSQTLGEPGLRRLLDTLHPLSDPELRELMREKKIDRRN
;
A
#
# COMPACT_ATOMS: atom_id res chain seq x y z
N MET A 1 -18.68 -44.90 10.29
CA MET A 1 -18.29 -44.29 11.59
C MET A 1 -19.52 -44.28 12.47
N THR A 2 -19.42 -44.74 13.71
CA THR A 2 -20.47 -44.49 14.71
C THR A 2 -20.51 -42.99 15.01
N SER A 3 -21.68 -42.47 15.39
CA SER A 3 -21.89 -41.05 15.72
C SER A 3 -20.84 -40.52 16.70
N ASP A 4 -20.48 -41.34 17.69
CA ASP A 4 -19.51 -40.98 18.74
C ASP A 4 -18.09 -40.75 18.22
N ARG A 5 -17.59 -41.58 17.30
CA ARG A 5 -16.26 -41.36 16.71
C ARG A 5 -16.21 -40.07 15.89
N ARG A 6 -17.32 -39.68 15.25
CA ARG A 6 -17.40 -38.43 14.49
C ARG A 6 -17.39 -37.22 15.43
N ARG A 7 -18.15 -37.28 16.52
CA ARG A 7 -18.15 -36.24 17.57
C ARG A 7 -16.78 -36.06 18.20
N LEU A 8 -16.10 -37.16 18.56
CA LEU A 8 -14.74 -37.10 19.14
C LEU A 8 -13.71 -36.51 18.18
N THR A 9 -13.80 -36.84 16.88
CA THR A 9 -12.90 -36.27 15.86
C THR A 9 -13.12 -34.77 15.68
N ALA A 10 -14.39 -34.33 15.64
CA ALA A 10 -14.73 -32.91 15.52
C ALA A 10 -14.28 -32.13 16.76
N LEU A 11 -14.52 -32.68 17.96
CA LEU A 11 -14.06 -32.12 19.23
C LEU A 11 -12.54 -31.96 19.24
N HIS A 12 -11.80 -32.98 18.76
CA HIS A 12 -10.34 -32.92 18.69
C HIS A 12 -9.83 -31.78 17.81
N ILE A 13 -10.35 -31.68 16.59
CA ILE A 13 -9.95 -30.62 15.64
C ILE A 13 -10.29 -29.24 16.22
N LEU A 14 -11.46 -29.12 16.87
CA LEU A 14 -11.89 -27.88 17.52
C LEU A 14 -11.01 -27.51 18.72
N LEU A 15 -10.59 -28.49 19.53
CA LEU A 15 -9.68 -28.26 20.65
C LEU A 15 -8.29 -27.82 20.18
N VAL A 16 -7.75 -28.45 19.13
CA VAL A 16 -6.48 -28.03 18.52
C VAL A 16 -6.60 -26.61 17.97
N TRP A 17 -7.67 -26.33 17.23
CA TRP A 17 -7.94 -25.00 16.70
C TRP A 17 -8.01 -23.95 17.82
N ALA A 18 -8.83 -24.16 18.85
CA ALA A 18 -9.06 -23.21 19.92
C ALA A 18 -7.78 -22.98 20.75
N ALA A 19 -7.05 -24.04 21.07
CA ALA A 19 -5.78 -23.94 21.79
C ALA A 19 -4.77 -23.09 21.02
N MET A 20 -4.58 -23.36 19.72
CA MET A 20 -3.57 -22.67 18.93
C MET A 20 -3.99 -21.25 18.52
N ALA A 21 -5.30 -20.98 18.39
CA ALA A 21 -5.83 -19.63 18.18
C ALA A 21 -5.56 -18.68 19.36
N VAL A 22 -5.31 -19.20 20.56
CA VAL A 22 -4.94 -18.40 21.74
C VAL A 22 -3.42 -18.39 21.94
N VAL A 23 -2.77 -19.55 21.88
CA VAL A 23 -1.35 -19.70 22.20
C VAL A 23 -0.46 -18.99 21.17
N VAL A 24 -0.76 -19.10 19.88
CA VAL A 24 0.11 -18.54 18.82
C VAL A 24 0.15 -17.02 18.86
N PRO A 25 -0.99 -16.30 18.95
CA PRO A 25 -0.96 -14.84 19.10
C PRO A 25 -0.27 -14.38 20.39
N ALA A 26 -0.49 -15.07 21.51
CA ALA A 26 0.15 -14.74 22.77
C ALA A 26 1.68 -14.89 22.68
N LEU A 27 2.17 -15.98 22.09
CA LEU A 27 3.61 -16.19 21.84
C LEU A 27 4.17 -15.13 20.88
N GLY A 28 3.45 -14.82 19.80
CA GLY A 28 3.85 -13.77 18.86
C GLY A 28 3.96 -12.40 19.52
N PHE A 29 3.02 -12.05 20.39
CA PHE A 29 3.06 -10.81 21.16
C PHE A 29 4.23 -10.78 22.16
N MET A 30 4.46 -11.87 22.90
CA MET A 30 5.60 -11.96 23.82
C MET A 30 6.95 -11.86 23.09
N LEU A 31 7.07 -12.49 21.91
CA LEU A 31 8.26 -12.36 21.06
C LEU A 31 8.47 -10.93 20.59
N LEU A 32 7.41 -10.26 20.12
CA LEU A 32 7.50 -8.87 19.69
C LEU A 32 7.90 -7.95 20.85
N ALA A 33 7.27 -8.10 22.01
CA ALA A 33 7.56 -7.31 23.20
C ALA A 33 9.01 -7.52 23.69
N SER A 34 9.48 -8.76 23.72
CA SER A 34 10.85 -9.10 24.12
C SER A 34 11.90 -8.59 23.13
N ALA A 35 11.64 -8.69 21.83
CA ALA A 35 12.52 -8.16 20.79
C ALA A 35 12.63 -6.62 20.86
N TRP A 36 11.53 -5.94 21.17
CA TRP A 36 11.49 -4.48 21.32
C TRP A 36 12.23 -3.99 22.58
N GLY A 37 12.19 -4.76 23.67
CA GLY A 37 12.71 -4.36 24.98
C GLY A 37 14.14 -4.83 25.32
N GLY A 38 14.69 -5.85 24.66
CA GLY A 38 15.95 -6.46 25.11
C GLY A 38 16.80 -7.19 24.08
N GLY A 39 16.51 -7.05 22.77
CA GLY A 39 17.28 -7.69 21.70
C GLY A 39 17.18 -9.23 21.68
N PHE A 40 18.01 -9.89 20.86
CA PHE A 40 17.94 -11.35 20.62
C PHE A 40 17.98 -12.19 21.91
N ALA A 41 18.75 -11.78 22.92
CA ALA A 41 18.88 -12.50 24.19
C ALA A 41 17.55 -12.61 24.96
N ALA A 42 16.66 -11.61 24.83
CA ALA A 42 15.34 -11.61 25.49
C ALA A 42 14.31 -12.52 24.79
N THR A 43 14.52 -12.86 23.51
CA THR A 43 13.61 -13.72 22.73
C THR A 43 13.84 -15.22 22.98
N VAL A 44 15.08 -15.61 23.32
CA VAL A 44 15.48 -17.00 23.61
C VAL A 44 14.60 -17.66 24.68
N PRO A 45 14.37 -17.07 25.87
CA PRO A 45 13.55 -17.70 26.90
C PRO A 45 12.09 -17.87 26.48
N VAL A 46 11.54 -16.95 25.67
CA VAL A 46 10.16 -17.07 25.15
C VAL A 46 10.03 -18.28 24.22
N LEU A 47 11.04 -18.55 23.38
CA LEU A 47 11.06 -19.73 22.52
C LEU A 47 11.31 -21.02 23.31
N VAL A 48 12.29 -21.00 24.22
CA VAL A 48 12.67 -22.16 25.04
C VAL A 48 11.55 -22.61 25.96
N LEU A 49 10.71 -21.69 26.45
CA LEU A 49 9.56 -22.04 27.31
C LEU A 49 8.27 -22.23 26.51
N GLY A 50 8.03 -21.34 25.53
CA GLY A 50 6.79 -21.27 24.77
C GLY A 50 6.59 -22.45 23.83
N VAL A 51 7.64 -22.89 23.13
CA VAL A 51 7.55 -24.03 22.21
C VAL A 51 7.24 -25.33 22.97
N PRO A 52 7.95 -25.69 24.05
CA PRO A 52 7.60 -26.87 24.84
C PRO A 52 6.21 -26.78 25.48
N LEU A 53 5.76 -25.61 25.93
CA LEU A 53 4.40 -25.43 26.47
C LEU A 53 3.34 -25.66 25.39
N ALA A 54 3.52 -25.14 24.19
CA ALA A 54 2.60 -25.34 23.06
C ALA A 54 2.54 -26.83 22.65
N VAL A 55 3.70 -27.47 22.52
CA VAL A 55 3.79 -28.92 22.23
C VAL A 55 3.16 -29.74 23.36
N GLY A 56 3.43 -29.39 24.62
CA GLY A 56 2.82 -30.00 25.80
C GLY A 56 1.30 -29.91 25.77
N LEU A 57 0.76 -28.71 25.50
CA LEU A 57 -0.68 -28.49 25.37
C LEU A 57 -1.29 -29.36 24.25
N LEU A 58 -0.65 -29.41 23.08
CA LEU A 58 -1.07 -30.29 21.99
C LEU A 58 -1.05 -31.77 22.42
N THR A 59 -0.03 -32.24 23.12
CA THR A 59 -0.01 -33.63 23.63
C THR A 59 -1.14 -33.94 24.62
N VAL A 60 -1.61 -32.95 25.39
CA VAL A 60 -2.75 -33.09 26.29
C VAL A 60 -4.06 -33.15 25.49
N THR A 61 -4.22 -32.32 24.46
CA THR A 61 -5.40 -32.36 23.57
C THR A 61 -5.54 -33.68 22.80
N GLY A 62 -4.47 -34.47 22.66
CA GLY A 62 -4.48 -35.81 22.07
C GLY A 62 -4.95 -36.93 23.02
N ILE A 63 -5.07 -36.69 24.33
CA ILE A 63 -5.52 -37.68 25.33
C ILE A 63 -6.94 -38.20 25.09
N PRO A 64 -7.97 -37.35 24.88
CA PRO A 64 -9.35 -37.84 24.74
C PRO A 64 -9.61 -38.64 23.46
N VAL A 65 -8.64 -38.68 22.54
CA VAL A 65 -8.81 -39.18 21.16
C VAL A 65 -7.85 -40.32 20.82
N ARG A 66 -7.14 -40.85 21.83
CA ARG A 66 -6.22 -42.00 21.68
C ARG A 66 -6.86 -43.20 21.00
N ALA A 67 -8.18 -43.38 21.17
CA ALA A 67 -8.95 -44.45 20.55
C ALA A 67 -9.28 -44.22 19.06
N VAL A 68 -9.03 -43.03 18.51
CA VAL A 68 -9.43 -42.63 17.15
C VAL A 68 -8.22 -42.27 16.27
N VAL A 69 -7.14 -41.76 16.87
CA VAL A 69 -5.90 -41.42 16.18
C VAL A 69 -4.83 -42.46 16.53
N PRO A 70 -4.40 -43.34 15.60
CA PRO A 70 -3.44 -44.42 15.88
C PRO A 70 -2.08 -43.90 16.38
N LEU A 71 -1.72 -42.68 15.99
CA LEU A 71 -0.50 -42.01 16.44
C LEU A 71 -0.58 -41.54 17.89
N CYS A 72 -1.75 -41.56 18.54
CA CYS A 72 -1.89 -41.15 19.94
C CYS A 72 -1.93 -42.33 20.91
N GLU A 73 -1.83 -43.58 20.43
CA GLU A 73 -1.92 -44.79 21.26
C GLU A 73 -0.82 -44.87 22.32
N THR A 74 0.40 -44.42 21.98
CA THR A 74 1.55 -44.43 22.89
C THR A 74 2.04 -43.02 23.19
N THR A 75 2.63 -42.83 24.37
CA THR A 75 3.14 -41.53 24.83
C THR A 75 4.15 -40.93 23.84
N SER A 76 5.05 -41.75 23.28
CA SER A 76 6.07 -41.33 22.31
C SER A 76 5.45 -40.94 20.96
N ARG A 77 4.52 -41.73 20.42
CA ARG A 77 3.86 -41.39 19.15
C ARG A 77 2.99 -40.15 19.25
N ARG A 78 2.32 -39.95 20.41
CA ARG A 78 1.52 -38.76 20.69
C ARG A 78 2.37 -37.49 20.73
N PHE A 79 3.58 -37.58 21.29
CA PHE A 79 4.55 -36.50 21.25
C PHE A 79 4.99 -36.21 19.82
N GLY A 80 5.32 -37.24 19.03
CA GLY A 80 5.64 -37.08 17.61
C GLY A 80 4.52 -36.43 16.79
N TRP A 81 3.26 -36.80 17.05
CA TRP A 81 2.09 -36.15 16.44
C TRP A 81 1.99 -34.68 16.81
N ALA A 82 2.15 -34.34 18.09
CA ALA A 82 2.07 -32.95 18.57
C ALA A 82 3.16 -32.08 17.93
N VAL A 83 4.39 -32.60 17.82
CA VAL A 83 5.50 -31.93 17.13
C VAL A 83 5.18 -31.71 15.66
N ALA A 84 4.68 -32.73 14.95
CA ALA A 84 4.33 -32.61 13.54
C ALA A 84 3.22 -31.57 13.30
N VAL A 85 2.16 -31.57 14.12
CA VAL A 85 1.08 -30.59 14.05
C VAL A 85 1.59 -29.18 14.36
N PHE A 86 2.46 -29.04 15.36
CA PHE A 86 3.06 -27.75 15.70
C PHE A 86 3.91 -27.21 14.54
N VAL A 87 4.78 -28.03 13.95
CA VAL A 87 5.65 -27.62 12.83
C VAL A 87 4.83 -27.27 11.60
N LEU A 88 3.91 -28.14 11.17
CA LEU A 88 3.07 -27.90 9.98
C LEU A 88 2.15 -26.69 10.16
N GLY A 89 1.54 -26.55 11.33
CA GLY A 89 0.69 -25.40 11.63
C GLY A 89 1.48 -24.09 11.67
N THR A 90 2.68 -24.08 12.28
CA THR A 90 3.57 -22.91 12.29
C THR A 90 3.98 -22.53 10.88
N LEU A 91 4.37 -23.50 10.04
CA LEU A 91 4.69 -23.26 8.63
C LEU A 91 3.49 -22.68 7.87
N GLY A 92 2.27 -23.15 8.13
CA GLY A 92 1.06 -22.60 7.53
C GLY A 92 0.76 -21.16 7.97
N VAL A 93 1.01 -20.81 9.24
CA VAL A 93 0.91 -19.42 9.73
C VAL A 93 1.96 -18.54 9.04
N LEU A 94 3.21 -18.99 8.92
CA LEU A 94 4.28 -18.24 8.24
C LEU A 94 3.97 -18.03 6.75
N ALA A 95 3.49 -19.07 6.06
CA ALA A 95 3.05 -18.97 4.67
C ALA A 95 1.87 -18.01 4.53
N GLY A 96 0.94 -18.03 5.48
CA GLY A 96 -0.15 -17.06 5.58
C GLY A 96 0.38 -15.64 5.74
N LEU A 97 1.31 -15.37 6.66
CA LEU A 97 1.91 -14.05 6.83
C LEU A 97 2.66 -13.55 5.59
N ALA A 98 3.30 -14.46 4.85
CA ALA A 98 4.00 -14.12 3.61
C ALA A 98 3.04 -13.82 2.45
N ALA A 99 1.94 -14.57 2.33
CA ALA A 99 0.96 -14.41 1.27
C ALA A 99 -0.04 -13.28 1.55
N TYR A 100 -0.43 -13.11 2.81
CA TYR A 100 -1.37 -12.11 3.30
C TYR A 100 -0.61 -10.96 3.95
N GLY A 101 -0.03 -10.10 3.10
CA GLY A 101 0.59 -8.85 3.53
C GLY A 101 -0.39 -7.91 4.26
N ARG A 102 0.12 -6.81 4.85
CA ARG A 102 -0.64 -5.85 5.66
C ARG A 102 -1.93 -5.31 5.01
N ASP A 103 -2.03 -5.41 3.69
CA ASP A 103 -3.10 -4.81 2.89
C ASP A 103 -4.29 -5.74 2.64
N VAL A 104 -4.20 -7.04 2.98
CA VAL A 104 -5.32 -7.98 2.83
C VAL A 104 -6.24 -7.89 4.04
N ASP A 105 -7.52 -7.60 3.79
CA ASP A 105 -8.53 -7.56 4.84
C ASP A 105 -8.91 -8.97 5.27
N LEU A 106 -8.37 -9.37 6.42
CA LEU A 106 -8.71 -10.61 7.11
C LEU A 106 -9.81 -10.38 8.17
N GLY A 107 -10.47 -9.22 8.13
CA GLY A 107 -11.49 -8.82 9.09
C GLY A 107 -10.93 -8.31 10.41
N SER A 108 -11.76 -8.38 11.46
CA SER A 108 -11.46 -7.88 12.80
C SER A 108 -10.26 -8.57 13.45
N ALA A 109 -9.71 -7.96 14.51
CA ALA A 109 -8.63 -8.58 15.30
C ALA A 109 -9.01 -9.97 15.80
N GLY A 110 -10.26 -10.16 16.23
CA GLY A 110 -10.79 -11.47 16.64
C GLY A 110 -10.81 -12.50 15.51
N ALA A 111 -11.19 -12.11 14.29
CA ALA A 111 -11.14 -12.99 13.13
C ALA A 111 -9.70 -13.41 12.80
N ARG A 112 -8.74 -12.49 12.93
CA ARG A 112 -7.31 -12.78 12.72
C ARG A 112 -6.78 -13.77 13.76
N PHE A 113 -7.14 -13.61 15.04
CA PHE A 113 -6.77 -14.60 16.07
C PHE A 113 -7.37 -15.98 15.77
N ALA A 114 -8.65 -16.05 15.43
CA ALA A 114 -9.32 -17.29 15.03
C ALA A 114 -8.63 -17.96 13.82
N LEU A 115 -8.17 -17.18 12.83
CA LEU A 115 -7.47 -17.68 11.65
C LEU A 115 -6.12 -18.32 11.98
N THR A 116 -5.41 -17.87 13.01
CA THR A 116 -4.11 -18.45 13.39
C THR A 116 -4.21 -19.92 13.85
N GLY A 117 -5.36 -20.35 14.37
CA GLY A 117 -5.59 -21.74 14.76
C GLY A 117 -5.89 -22.67 13.59
N VAL A 118 -6.32 -22.13 12.43
CA VAL A 118 -6.78 -22.93 11.28
C VAL A 118 -5.68 -23.83 10.69
N PRO A 119 -4.43 -23.35 10.47
CA PRO A 119 -3.34 -24.21 9.97
C PRO A 119 -3.06 -25.43 10.84
N TYR A 120 -3.14 -25.28 12.17
CA TYR A 120 -2.91 -26.39 13.11
C TYR A 120 -4.07 -27.38 13.09
N ALA A 121 -5.30 -26.90 12.96
CA ALA A 121 -6.49 -27.73 12.82
C ALA A 121 -6.47 -28.55 11.51
N VAL A 122 -6.04 -27.91 10.41
CA VAL A 122 -5.82 -28.56 9.12
C VAL A 122 -4.72 -29.63 9.22
N ALA A 123 -3.59 -29.29 9.85
CA ALA A 123 -2.52 -30.26 10.10
C ALA A 123 -3.00 -31.46 10.92
N ALA A 124 -3.74 -31.24 12.01
CA ALA A 124 -4.33 -32.30 12.82
C ALA A 124 -5.31 -33.17 12.02
N ALA A 125 -6.13 -32.57 11.16
CA ALA A 125 -7.09 -33.26 10.31
C ALA A 125 -6.43 -34.23 9.31
N PHE A 126 -5.22 -33.93 8.81
CA PHE A 126 -4.47 -34.85 7.94
C PHE A 126 -4.06 -36.15 8.63
N PHE A 127 -3.79 -36.11 9.93
CA PHE A 127 -3.42 -37.28 10.72
C PHE A 127 -4.62 -38.15 11.14
N VAL A 128 -5.86 -37.69 10.91
CA VAL A 128 -7.05 -38.50 11.13
C VAL A 128 -7.15 -39.56 10.01
N PRO A 129 -7.42 -40.84 10.32
CA PRO A 129 -7.50 -41.92 9.32
C PRO A 129 -8.75 -41.86 8.40
N HIS A 130 -9.56 -40.81 8.47
CA HIS A 130 -10.83 -40.71 7.75
C HIS A 130 -10.72 -39.85 6.48
N ARG A 131 -10.99 -40.44 5.31
CA ARG A 131 -10.84 -39.81 4.00
C ARG A 131 -11.60 -38.49 3.83
N TRP A 132 -12.82 -38.40 4.35
CA TRP A 132 -13.63 -37.18 4.20
C TRP A 132 -13.12 -36.01 5.04
N VAL A 133 -12.47 -36.30 6.19
CA VAL A 133 -11.86 -35.26 7.02
C VAL A 133 -10.63 -34.69 6.31
N ARG A 134 -9.85 -35.55 5.66
CA ARG A 134 -8.71 -35.13 4.83
C ARG A 134 -9.14 -34.31 3.61
N LEU A 135 -10.21 -34.72 2.92
CA LEU A 135 -10.77 -33.95 1.80
C LEU A 135 -11.24 -32.56 2.25
N GLY A 136 -11.89 -32.46 3.41
CA GLY A 136 -12.26 -31.17 4.00
C GLY A 136 -11.03 -30.29 4.28
N ALA A 137 -9.96 -30.87 4.83
CA ALA A 137 -8.71 -30.15 5.07
C ALA A 137 -8.07 -29.64 3.76
N VAL A 138 -8.08 -30.45 2.71
CA VAL A 138 -7.60 -30.05 1.37
C VAL A 138 -8.45 -28.92 0.79
N ALA A 139 -9.78 -28.96 0.92
CA ALA A 139 -10.67 -27.92 0.44
C ALA A 139 -10.41 -26.57 1.15
N VAL A 140 -10.21 -26.59 2.47
CA VAL A 140 -9.85 -25.39 3.25
C VAL A 140 -8.50 -24.84 2.79
N LEU A 141 -7.50 -25.71 2.57
CA LEU A 141 -6.19 -25.29 2.09
C LEU A 141 -6.26 -24.67 0.69
N ALA A 142 -7.03 -25.26 -0.23
CA ALA A 142 -7.24 -24.73 -1.57
C ALA A 142 -7.95 -23.37 -1.55
N ALA A 143 -8.99 -23.20 -0.73
CA ALA A 143 -9.68 -21.91 -0.55
C ALA A 143 -8.73 -20.84 0.00
N ALA A 144 -7.89 -21.19 0.98
CA ALA A 144 -6.88 -20.29 1.52
C ALA A 144 -5.81 -19.93 0.48
N VAL A 145 -5.37 -20.86 -0.37
CA VAL A 145 -4.42 -20.53 -1.45
C VAL A 145 -5.06 -19.62 -2.50
N ALA A 146 -6.32 -19.88 -2.88
CA ALA A 146 -7.03 -19.06 -3.85
C ALA A 146 -7.26 -17.63 -3.35
N TYR A 147 -7.68 -17.47 -2.09
CA TYR A 147 -7.92 -16.15 -1.50
C TYR A 147 -6.61 -15.34 -1.39
N GLY A 148 -5.52 -15.96 -0.94
CA GLY A 148 -4.21 -15.31 -0.81
C GLY A 148 -3.51 -15.03 -2.13
N GLY A 149 -3.68 -15.91 -3.12
CA GLY A 149 -3.04 -15.78 -4.43
C GLY A 149 -3.75 -14.81 -5.38
N PHE A 150 -5.08 -14.70 -5.31
CA PHE A 150 -5.85 -13.97 -6.33
C PHE A 150 -6.63 -12.78 -5.77
N VAL A 151 -7.33 -12.95 -4.64
CA VAL A 151 -8.25 -11.92 -4.14
C VAL A 151 -7.50 -10.84 -3.35
N GLY A 152 -6.56 -11.26 -2.48
CA GLY A 152 -5.74 -10.35 -1.67
C GLY A 152 -4.94 -9.33 -2.50
N PRO A 153 -4.19 -9.75 -3.53
CA PRO A 153 -3.40 -8.84 -4.37
C PRO A 153 -4.26 -7.88 -5.24
N ALA A 154 -5.48 -8.28 -5.60
CA ALA A 154 -6.38 -7.43 -6.37
C ALA A 154 -6.93 -6.28 -5.51
N GLN A 155 -7.41 -6.60 -4.30
CA GLN A 155 -7.93 -5.60 -3.36
C GLN A 155 -6.84 -4.64 -2.85
N SER A 156 -5.61 -5.13 -2.62
CA SER A 156 -4.51 -4.26 -2.18
C SER A 156 -4.15 -3.23 -3.25
N ARG A 157 -4.12 -3.62 -4.54
CA ARG A 157 -3.86 -2.70 -5.65
C ARG A 157 -4.93 -1.62 -5.79
N GLU A 158 -6.19 -1.97 -5.55
CA GLU A 158 -7.30 -1.02 -5.62
C GLU A 158 -7.19 0.03 -4.49
N ARG A 159 -7.00 -0.41 -3.25
CA ARG A 159 -6.79 0.50 -2.10
C ARG A 159 -5.53 1.35 -2.23
N GLN A 160 -4.44 0.78 -2.76
CA GLN A 160 -3.23 1.56 -3.02
C GLN A 160 -3.48 2.68 -4.03
N ARG A 161 -4.22 2.39 -5.11
CA ARG A 161 -4.62 3.43 -6.08
C ARG A 161 -5.52 4.48 -5.47
N GLU A 162 -6.51 4.08 -4.67
CA GLU A 162 -7.39 5.03 -3.96
C GLU A 162 -6.59 5.91 -2.99
N ALA A 163 -5.68 5.32 -2.22
CA ALA A 163 -4.82 6.05 -1.30
C ALA A 163 -3.86 6.99 -2.04
N GLU A 164 -3.37 6.59 -3.20
CA GLU A 164 -2.51 7.43 -4.05
C GLU A 164 -3.30 8.61 -4.63
N ILE A 165 -4.51 8.39 -5.14
CA ILE A 165 -5.42 9.46 -5.60
C ILE A 165 -5.78 10.40 -4.45
N ALA A 166 -6.12 9.86 -3.27
CA ALA A 166 -6.44 10.66 -2.10
C ALA A 166 -5.27 11.54 -1.65
N ARG A 167 -4.03 11.05 -1.78
CA ARG A 167 -2.83 11.84 -1.50
C ARG A 167 -2.59 12.95 -2.50
N TYR A 168 -2.83 12.73 -3.80
CA TYR A 168 -2.77 13.82 -4.78
C TYR A 168 -3.82 14.90 -4.46
N ARG A 169 -5.00 14.50 -3.96
CA ARG A 169 -6.08 15.42 -3.57
C ARG A 169 -5.85 16.21 -2.28
N GLU A 170 -4.79 15.93 -1.52
CA GLU A 170 -4.50 16.67 -0.29
C GLU A 170 -4.33 18.17 -0.57
N HIS A 171 -3.84 18.52 -1.77
CA HIS A 171 -3.71 19.89 -2.26
C HIS A 171 -4.46 20.05 -3.58
N ALA A 172 -5.74 19.69 -3.59
CA ALA A 172 -6.60 19.78 -4.78
C ALA A 172 -6.65 21.21 -5.35
N GLU A 173 -6.47 22.22 -4.50
CA GLU A 173 -6.35 23.62 -4.89
C GLU A 173 -5.10 23.95 -5.73
N LEU A 174 -4.12 23.05 -5.82
CA LEU A 174 -2.92 23.24 -6.66
C LEU A 174 -3.00 22.45 -7.98
N LEU A 175 -3.91 21.49 -8.09
CA LEU A 175 -4.01 20.61 -9.25
C LEU A 175 -4.78 21.27 -10.39
N TYR A 176 -4.09 22.01 -11.23
CA TYR A 176 -4.65 22.59 -12.45
C TYR A 176 -3.91 22.11 -13.69
N LEU A 177 -4.66 21.80 -14.73
CA LEU A 177 -4.14 21.47 -16.04
C LEU A 177 -4.58 22.55 -17.04
N ALA A 178 -3.80 22.75 -18.09
CA ALA A 178 -4.15 23.64 -19.20
C ALA A 178 -4.33 22.82 -20.48
N ALA A 179 -5.01 23.38 -21.48
CA ALA A 179 -5.01 22.78 -22.80
C ALA A 179 -3.60 22.82 -23.40
N ALA A 180 -3.15 21.71 -23.97
CA ALA A 180 -1.84 21.66 -24.60
C ALA A 180 -1.74 22.72 -25.73
N PRO A 181 -0.67 23.54 -25.76
CA PRO A 181 -0.44 24.47 -26.86
C PRO A 181 -0.37 23.75 -28.21
N ALA A 182 -0.77 24.42 -29.29
CA ALA A 182 -0.73 23.84 -30.61
C ALA A 182 0.69 23.34 -30.98
N GLY A 183 0.80 22.08 -31.37
CA GLY A 183 2.08 21.44 -31.71
C GLY A 183 2.92 21.00 -30.49
N MET A 184 2.38 21.10 -29.27
CA MET A 184 3.00 20.58 -28.05
C MET A 184 2.14 19.50 -27.41
N GLU A 185 2.77 18.60 -26.67
CA GLU A 185 2.12 17.60 -25.85
C GLU A 185 2.58 17.70 -24.39
N LEU A 186 1.74 17.21 -23.49
CA LEU A 186 2.11 17.08 -22.09
C LEU A 186 3.21 16.03 -21.95
N SER A 187 4.41 16.48 -21.60
CA SER A 187 5.56 15.60 -21.41
C SER A 187 5.68 15.11 -19.97
N ARG A 188 5.39 15.97 -18.99
CA ARG A 188 5.53 15.66 -17.57
C ARG A 188 4.62 16.54 -16.71
N ALA A 189 4.05 15.95 -15.68
CA ALA A 189 3.45 16.64 -14.55
C ALA A 189 4.17 16.19 -13.26
N GLU A 190 4.36 17.08 -12.31
CA GLU A 190 5.03 16.80 -11.05
C GLU A 190 4.21 17.40 -9.91
N ALA A 191 3.77 16.57 -8.97
CA ALA A 191 3.08 17.05 -7.77
C ALA A 191 4.03 16.95 -6.57
N GLY A 192 4.21 18.08 -5.89
CA GLY A 192 4.94 18.18 -4.64
C GLY A 192 4.04 18.69 -3.50
N PRO A 193 4.54 18.67 -2.25
CA PRO A 193 3.77 19.07 -1.06
C PRO A 193 3.37 20.56 -1.02
N GLY A 194 3.83 21.37 -1.98
CA GLY A 194 3.47 22.78 -2.07
C GLY A 194 3.59 23.34 -3.48
N TYR A 195 3.55 22.48 -4.50
CA TYR A 195 3.54 22.91 -5.89
C TYR A 195 2.97 21.82 -6.81
N PHE A 196 2.46 22.25 -7.96
CA PHE A 196 2.13 21.36 -9.07
C PHE A 196 2.74 21.94 -10.35
N ARG A 197 3.60 21.17 -11.00
CA ARG A 197 4.32 21.59 -12.20
C ARG A 197 3.86 20.79 -13.41
N VAL A 198 3.65 21.45 -14.53
CA VAL A 198 3.25 20.84 -15.80
C VAL A 198 4.20 21.31 -16.89
N GLU A 199 4.79 20.39 -17.65
CA GLU A 199 5.74 20.66 -18.72
C GLU A 199 5.19 20.16 -20.06
N TYR A 200 5.05 21.09 -21.01
CA TYR A 200 4.70 20.81 -22.40
C TYR A 200 5.93 20.86 -23.29
N ARG A 201 6.05 19.90 -24.21
CA ARG A 201 7.12 19.84 -25.20
C ARG A 201 6.59 19.67 -26.62
N PRO A 202 7.30 20.16 -27.64
CA PRO A 202 6.92 19.98 -29.03
C PRO A 202 6.80 18.50 -29.42
N THR A 203 5.80 18.15 -30.23
CA THR A 203 5.56 16.78 -30.71
C THR A 203 6.50 16.34 -31.85
N GLY A 204 7.50 17.17 -32.21
CA GLY A 204 8.46 16.92 -33.28
C GLY A 204 9.85 16.52 -32.78
N ARG A 205 10.53 15.61 -33.49
CA ARG A 205 11.81 14.97 -33.11
C ARG A 205 12.97 15.95 -32.83
N ASN A 206 12.87 17.21 -33.27
CA ASN A 206 13.91 18.25 -33.14
C ASN A 206 13.41 19.55 -32.47
N GLY A 207 12.27 19.52 -31.78
CA GLY A 207 11.72 20.74 -31.17
C GLY A 207 12.45 21.13 -29.89
N THR A 208 13.31 22.15 -29.95
CA THR A 208 13.91 22.77 -28.76
C THR A 208 12.98 23.86 -28.24
N GLY A 209 12.08 23.49 -27.33
CA GLY A 209 11.14 24.42 -26.72
C GLY A 209 10.42 23.77 -25.55
N TYR A 210 10.06 24.57 -24.55
CA TYR A 210 9.18 24.13 -23.47
C TYR A 210 8.22 25.25 -23.10
N ALA A 211 7.06 24.84 -22.61
CA ALA A 211 6.17 25.70 -21.85
C ALA A 211 5.92 25.01 -20.52
N ASP A 212 6.20 25.70 -19.43
CA ASP A 212 5.96 25.18 -18.10
C ASP A 212 4.87 25.98 -17.39
N ILE A 213 4.10 25.26 -16.59
CA ILE A 213 3.13 25.81 -15.66
C ILE A 213 3.60 25.38 -14.28
N ASN A 214 3.71 26.34 -13.36
CA ASN A 214 4.05 26.10 -11.98
C ASN A 214 2.97 26.70 -11.10
N LEU A 215 2.19 25.84 -10.45
CA LEU A 215 1.20 26.22 -9.47
C LEU A 215 1.80 26.11 -8.07
N ARG A 216 1.57 27.14 -7.27
CA ARG A 216 1.98 27.20 -5.86
C ARG A 216 0.85 27.79 -5.02
N PRO A 217 0.80 27.52 -3.72
CA PRO A 217 -0.11 28.22 -2.81
C PRO A 217 0.05 29.72 -2.96
N THR A 218 -1.05 30.47 -2.89
CA THR A 218 -1.00 31.93 -3.03
C THR A 218 -0.01 32.52 -2.01
N PRO A 219 1.07 33.17 -2.47
CA PRO A 219 2.07 33.70 -1.55
C PRO A 219 1.47 34.82 -0.70
N THR A 220 1.77 34.76 0.60
CA THR A 220 1.46 35.81 1.56
C THR A 220 2.79 36.31 2.14
N PRO A 221 3.25 37.54 1.86
CA PRO A 221 2.55 38.64 1.18
C PRO A 221 2.49 38.50 -0.36
N ALA A 222 1.64 39.33 -0.98
CA ALA A 222 1.47 39.44 -2.43
C ALA A 222 2.79 39.52 -3.20
N ALA A 223 2.87 38.83 -4.35
CA ALA A 223 4.02 38.90 -5.26
C ALA A 223 4.42 40.35 -5.58
N ARG A 224 5.73 40.62 -5.52
CA ARG A 224 6.35 41.90 -5.87
C ARG A 224 7.51 41.65 -6.81
N CYS A 225 7.78 42.60 -7.69
CA CYS A 225 8.98 42.54 -8.51
C CYS A 225 10.22 42.55 -7.61
N PRO A 226 11.22 41.69 -7.87
CA PRO A 226 12.45 41.68 -7.09
C PRO A 226 13.20 43.00 -7.28
N GLU A 227 13.62 43.62 -6.17
CA GLU A 227 14.48 44.80 -6.17
C GLU A 227 15.89 44.42 -5.67
N PRO A 228 16.97 44.75 -6.41
CA PRO A 228 16.97 45.41 -7.71
C PRO A 228 16.66 44.46 -8.87
N VAL A 229 15.97 44.97 -9.90
CA VAL A 229 15.75 44.26 -11.15
C VAL A 229 17.11 44.06 -11.84
N ARG A 230 17.41 42.81 -12.24
CA ARG A 230 18.69 42.50 -12.90
C ARG A 230 18.78 43.22 -14.24
N LYS A 231 20.00 43.60 -14.64
CA LYS A 231 20.25 44.27 -15.92
C LYS A 231 19.83 43.36 -17.07
N GLY A 232 18.84 43.80 -17.86
CA GLY A 232 18.25 43.01 -18.97
C GLY A 232 16.88 42.41 -18.65
N ASP A 233 16.42 42.49 -17.40
CA ASP A 233 15.11 42.00 -16.98
C ASP A 233 14.10 43.14 -16.93
N SER A 234 12.85 42.85 -17.29
CA SER A 234 11.73 43.75 -17.04
C SER A 234 10.68 43.03 -16.20
N CYS A 235 10.15 43.71 -15.18
CA CYS A 235 9.11 43.18 -14.33
C CYS A 235 8.02 44.24 -14.14
N THR A 236 6.77 43.85 -14.39
CA THR A 236 5.58 44.70 -14.21
C THR A 236 4.50 43.93 -13.47
N VAL A 237 3.88 44.55 -12.47
CA VAL A 237 2.72 43.99 -11.76
C VAL A 237 1.49 44.80 -12.15
N ASP A 238 0.42 44.12 -12.54
CA ASP A 238 -0.85 44.76 -12.89
C ASP A 238 -1.73 45.04 -11.65
N ALA A 239 -2.81 45.79 -11.85
CA ALA A 239 -3.75 46.15 -10.78
C ALA A 239 -4.48 44.95 -10.14
N HIS A 240 -4.50 43.79 -10.81
CA HIS A 240 -5.11 42.56 -10.33
C HIS A 240 -4.08 41.66 -9.62
N GLY A 241 -2.84 42.12 -9.47
CA GLY A 241 -1.74 41.39 -8.84
C GLY A 241 -1.11 40.33 -9.74
N GLY A 242 -1.39 40.35 -11.04
CA GLY A 242 -0.69 39.56 -12.05
C GLY A 242 0.70 40.13 -12.30
N MET A 243 1.71 39.27 -12.32
CA MET A 243 3.10 39.67 -12.53
C MET A 243 3.56 39.21 -13.91
N ARG A 244 4.24 40.09 -14.64
CA ARG A 244 4.88 39.77 -15.91
C ARG A 244 6.37 40.01 -15.77
N THR A 245 7.16 39.00 -16.08
CA THR A 245 8.62 39.07 -16.08
C THR A 245 9.16 38.68 -17.43
N VAL A 246 10.08 39.47 -17.97
CA VAL A 246 10.83 39.13 -19.18
C VAL A 246 12.29 39.07 -18.80
N HIS A 247 12.90 37.90 -19.02
CA HIS A 247 14.31 37.67 -18.81
C HIS A 247 15.01 37.58 -20.16
N ALA A 248 15.87 38.55 -20.48
CA ALA A 248 16.62 38.57 -21.73
C ALA A 248 17.98 37.87 -21.55
N PHE A 249 18.35 37.00 -22.49
CA PHE A 249 19.63 36.31 -22.51
C PHE A 249 20.24 36.33 -23.92
N PRO A 250 21.57 36.11 -24.07
CA PRO A 250 22.20 36.04 -25.38
C PRO A 250 21.56 34.93 -26.23
N GLY A 251 20.83 35.31 -27.28
CA GLY A 251 20.13 34.38 -28.18
C GLY A 251 18.62 34.23 -27.94
N GLY A 252 18.00 34.94 -27.00
CA GLY A 252 16.55 34.91 -26.83
C GLY A 252 16.00 35.64 -25.61
N SER A 253 14.71 35.43 -25.33
CA SER A 253 14.05 35.94 -24.14
C SER A 253 13.08 34.90 -23.59
N ALA A 254 13.03 34.74 -22.27
CA ALA A 254 12.00 33.96 -21.60
C ALA A 254 10.95 34.93 -21.02
N ILE A 255 9.68 34.61 -21.23
CA ILE A 255 8.56 35.37 -20.67
C ILE A 255 7.90 34.50 -19.60
N SER A 256 7.68 35.08 -18.42
CA SER A 256 6.88 34.48 -17.35
C SER A 256 5.66 35.37 -17.07
N LEU A 257 4.48 34.75 -16.97
CA LEU A 257 3.24 35.40 -16.56
C LEU A 257 2.69 34.70 -15.33
N THR A 258 2.34 35.48 -14.33
CA THR A 258 1.75 35.00 -13.08
C THR A 258 0.31 35.47 -12.96
N ARG A 259 -0.60 34.55 -12.63
CA ARG A 259 -2.02 34.83 -12.39
C ARG A 259 -2.46 34.20 -11.08
N ARG A 260 -3.25 34.94 -10.31
CA ARG A 260 -3.91 34.41 -9.11
C ARG A 260 -5.16 33.62 -9.48
N LEU A 261 -5.29 32.47 -8.85
CA LEU A 261 -6.43 31.58 -8.89
C LEU A 261 -7.02 31.47 -7.47
N PRO A 262 -8.24 30.93 -7.31
CA PRO A 262 -8.78 30.62 -5.99
C PRO A 262 -7.85 29.64 -5.25
N GLY A 263 -7.19 30.09 -4.18
CA GLY A 263 -6.30 29.26 -3.34
C GLY A 263 -4.90 29.00 -3.89
N ALA A 264 -4.59 29.43 -5.13
CA ALA A 264 -3.30 29.19 -5.76
C ALA A 264 -2.82 30.37 -6.62
N GLU A 265 -1.55 30.35 -6.96
CA GLU A 265 -0.93 31.21 -7.95
C GLU A 265 -0.34 30.34 -9.06
N ALA A 266 -0.74 30.60 -10.30
CA ALA A 266 -0.22 29.93 -11.47
C ALA A 266 0.82 30.84 -12.15
N GLU A 267 2.03 30.35 -12.27
CA GLU A 267 3.09 30.93 -13.08
C GLU A 267 3.22 30.11 -14.37
N VAL A 268 3.17 30.77 -15.52
CA VAL A 268 3.43 30.13 -16.82
C VAL A 268 4.67 30.76 -17.43
N SER A 269 5.59 29.92 -17.88
CA SER A 269 6.85 30.37 -18.45
C SER A 269 7.14 29.65 -19.75
N SER A 270 7.73 30.35 -20.71
CA SER A 270 8.20 29.73 -21.95
C SER A 270 9.33 30.53 -22.58
N GLN A 271 10.20 29.80 -23.28
CA GLN A 271 11.23 30.35 -24.17
C GLN A 271 10.75 30.47 -25.63
N THR A 272 9.62 29.82 -25.96
CA THR A 272 9.16 29.67 -27.36
C THR A 272 7.77 30.24 -27.59
N LEU A 273 6.88 30.16 -26.59
CA LEU A 273 5.59 30.81 -26.65
C LEU A 273 5.76 32.29 -26.30
N GLY A 274 5.27 33.16 -27.18
CA GLY A 274 5.08 34.57 -26.85
C GLY A 274 3.97 34.77 -25.82
N GLU A 275 3.87 36.00 -25.32
CA GLU A 275 2.87 36.42 -24.33
C GLU A 275 1.41 36.01 -24.67
N PRO A 276 0.93 36.08 -25.93
CA PRO A 276 -0.42 35.63 -26.26
C PRO A 276 -0.63 34.12 -26.06
N GLY A 277 0.42 33.31 -26.29
CA GLY A 277 0.39 31.87 -26.07
C GLY A 277 0.35 31.52 -24.58
N LEU A 278 1.12 32.24 -23.76
CA LEU A 278 1.09 32.11 -22.30
C LEU A 278 -0.25 32.56 -21.70
N ARG A 279 -0.85 33.65 -22.21
CA ARG A 279 -2.21 34.06 -21.81
C ARG A 279 -3.23 33.00 -22.13
N ARG A 280 -3.19 32.41 -23.33
CA ARG A 280 -4.07 31.31 -23.70
C ARG A 280 -3.92 30.11 -22.76
N LEU A 281 -2.69 29.75 -22.37
CA LEU A 281 -2.47 28.71 -21.36
C LEU A 281 -3.19 29.04 -20.05
N LEU A 282 -2.99 30.26 -19.52
CA LEU A 282 -3.67 30.73 -18.31
C LEU A 282 -5.20 30.76 -18.44
N ASP A 283 -5.73 31.07 -19.63
CA ASP A 283 -7.18 31.13 -19.89
C ASP A 283 -7.81 29.74 -20.04
N THR A 284 -7.00 28.71 -20.36
CA THR A 284 -7.44 27.31 -20.46
C THR A 284 -7.17 26.49 -19.19
N LEU A 285 -6.65 27.13 -18.13
CA LEU A 285 -6.44 26.47 -16.85
C LEU A 285 -7.77 26.01 -16.25
N HIS A 286 -7.84 24.74 -15.89
CA HIS A 286 -8.99 24.14 -15.23
C HIS A 286 -8.52 23.19 -14.11
N PRO A 287 -9.32 23.02 -13.06
CA PRO A 287 -9.04 22.02 -12.03
C PRO A 287 -8.94 20.63 -12.67
N LEU A 288 -7.91 19.87 -12.29
CA LEU A 288 -7.67 18.53 -12.82
C LEU A 288 -8.81 17.59 -12.40
N SER A 289 -9.49 17.00 -13.38
CA SER A 289 -10.60 16.09 -13.11
C SER A 289 -10.10 14.66 -12.79
N ASP A 290 -10.94 13.87 -12.12
CA ASP A 290 -10.66 12.46 -11.81
C ASP A 290 -10.31 11.58 -13.01
N PRO A 291 -10.99 11.67 -14.18
CA PRO A 291 -10.57 10.90 -15.34
C PRO A 291 -9.19 11.33 -15.85
N GLU A 292 -8.88 12.64 -15.84
CA GLU A 292 -7.59 13.15 -16.31
C GLU A 292 -6.44 12.74 -15.38
N LEU A 293 -6.62 12.87 -14.06
CA LEU A 293 -5.62 12.41 -13.09
C LEU A 293 -5.32 10.91 -13.29
N ARG A 294 -6.35 10.10 -13.47
CA ARG A 294 -6.20 8.65 -13.73
C ARG A 294 -5.47 8.38 -15.05
N GLU A 295 -5.73 9.17 -16.08
CA GLU A 295 -5.04 9.06 -17.37
C GLU A 295 -3.56 9.42 -17.24
N LEU A 296 -3.22 10.51 -16.54
CA LEU A 296 -1.83 10.91 -16.28
C LEU A 296 -1.06 9.85 -15.49
N MET A 297 -1.70 9.24 -14.49
CA MET A 297 -1.11 8.12 -13.73
C MET A 297 -0.92 6.89 -14.62
N ARG A 298 -1.91 6.56 -15.47
CA ARG A 298 -1.84 5.42 -16.40
C ARG A 298 -0.71 5.58 -17.41
N GLU A 299 -0.53 6.80 -17.92
CA GLU A 299 0.52 7.13 -18.90
C GLU A 299 1.89 7.39 -18.25
N LYS A 300 1.99 7.33 -16.92
CA LYS A 300 3.20 7.67 -16.15
C LYS A 300 3.74 9.06 -16.47
N LYS A 301 2.83 9.99 -16.78
CA LYS A 301 3.17 11.38 -17.07
C LYS A 301 3.21 12.23 -15.82
N ILE A 302 2.53 11.82 -14.74
CA ILE A 302 2.62 12.47 -13.43
C ILE A 302 3.60 11.71 -12.53
N ASP A 303 4.54 12.44 -11.92
CA ASP A 303 5.46 11.94 -10.91
C ASP A 303 5.28 12.70 -9.59
N ARG A 304 5.64 12.09 -8.48
CA ARG A 304 5.57 12.71 -7.16
C ARG A 304 6.97 12.87 -6.59
N ARG A 305 7.30 14.08 -6.18
CA ARG A 305 8.54 14.35 -5.46
C ARG A 305 8.24 14.49 -3.97
N ASN A 306 8.81 13.57 -3.19
CA ASN A 306 8.74 13.59 -1.73
C ASN A 306 9.57 14.73 -1.14
#